data_AF-H3GJ61-F1
#
_entry.id   AF-H3GJ61-F1
#
_cell.length_a   1.000
_cell.length_b   1.000
_cell.length_c   1.000
_cell.angle_alpha   90.00
_cell.angle_beta   90.00
_cell.angle_gamma   90.00
#
_symmetry.space_group_name_H-M   'P 1'
#
loop_
_entity.id
_entity.type
_entity.pdbx_description
1 polymer ?
#
loop_
_entity_poly.entity_id
_entity_poly.type
_entity_poly.pdbx_seq_one_letter_code
_entity_poly.pdbx_strand_id
1 'polypeptide(L)'
;MRVPGWGNTDVLALLSLFRKHLLHYVYASDAEFAQVVRAELPGKTAVEIQEMVRSLMLQFGLVLSTKNFRTEVIATNGHEVYVYEHIYESISQLLENRSGGVWLPDELSRFLQKAKQYRELFSRSQEVYFKRVQLWGKSVAESKSKFYTLRELYIREKRRSRHSTSTVTDKSVDVVVLL
;
A
#
# COMPACT_ATOMS: atom_id res chain seq x y z
N MET A 1 16.66 6.53 7.69
CA MET A 1 17.95 6.99 7.13
C MET A 1 17.76 7.21 5.63
N ARG A 2 18.13 8.37 5.10
CA ARG A 2 17.97 8.68 3.67
C ARG A 2 18.97 7.88 2.84
N VAL A 3 18.52 7.32 1.73
CA VAL A 3 19.40 6.63 0.79
C VAL A 3 20.36 7.68 0.18
N PRO A 4 21.67 7.40 0.06
CA PRO A 4 22.61 8.33 -0.56
C PRO A 4 22.13 8.82 -1.92
N GLY A 5 22.36 10.09 -2.23
CA GLY A 5 21.93 10.71 -3.48
C GLY A 5 20.50 11.27 -3.48
N TRP A 6 19.71 11.09 -2.42
CA TRP A 6 18.35 11.65 -2.33
C TRP A 6 18.32 12.98 -1.58
N GLY A 7 18.06 14.08 -2.30
CA GLY A 7 17.86 15.40 -1.72
C GLY A 7 16.43 15.62 -1.18
N ASN A 8 16.23 16.71 -0.44
CA ASN A 8 14.90 17.11 0.07
C ASN A 8 13.85 17.17 -1.05
N THR A 9 14.19 17.82 -2.16
CA THR A 9 13.30 17.97 -3.32
C THR A 9 12.92 16.62 -3.93
N ASP A 10 13.89 15.69 -4.04
CA ASP A 10 13.64 14.34 -4.58
C ASP A 10 12.66 13.58 -3.69
N VAL A 11 12.85 13.65 -2.36
CA VAL A 11 11.99 12.96 -1.40
C VAL A 11 10.59 13.55 -1.41
N LEU A 12 10.45 14.88 -1.50
CA LEU A 12 9.13 15.53 -1.61
C LEU A 12 8.40 15.14 -2.90
N ALA A 13 9.11 15.15 -4.03
CA ALA A 13 8.55 14.72 -5.30
C ALA A 13 8.12 13.25 -5.24
N LEU A 14 8.95 12.38 -4.65
CA LEU A 14 8.61 10.98 -4.43
C LEU A 14 7.38 10.80 -3.53
N LEU A 15 7.25 11.57 -2.44
CA LEU A 15 6.07 11.49 -1.55
C LEU A 15 4.78 11.87 -2.29
N SER A 16 4.84 12.93 -3.11
CA SER A 16 3.72 13.34 -3.96
C SER A 16 3.35 12.25 -4.97
N LEU A 17 4.34 11.70 -5.67
CA LEU A 17 4.15 10.63 -6.65
C LEU A 17 3.67 9.33 -6.00
N PHE A 18 4.15 9.02 -4.80
CA PHE A 18 3.69 7.88 -4.01
C PHE A 18 2.21 8.00 -3.69
N ARG A 19 1.75 9.18 -3.24
CA ARG A 19 0.32 9.43 -3.00
C ARG A 19 -0.49 9.30 -4.29
N LYS A 20 -0.01 9.89 -5.39
CA LYS A 20 -0.68 9.84 -6.71
C LYS A 20 -0.83 8.40 -7.23
N HIS A 21 0.22 7.59 -7.07
CA HIS A 21 0.32 6.24 -7.64
C HIS A 21 0.17 5.13 -6.59
N LEU A 22 -0.41 5.43 -5.43
CA LEU A 22 -0.52 4.51 -4.30
C LEU A 22 -1.21 3.19 -4.66
N LEU A 23 -2.23 3.25 -5.52
CA LEU A 23 -2.92 2.04 -5.99
C LEU A 23 -2.02 1.15 -6.84
N HIS A 24 -1.17 1.72 -7.69
CA HIS A 24 -0.19 0.93 -8.47
C HIS A 24 0.81 0.25 -7.55
N TYR A 25 1.25 0.95 -6.49
CA TYR A 25 2.15 0.37 -5.49
C TYR A 25 1.52 -0.86 -4.80
N VAL A 26 0.26 -0.76 -4.38
CA VAL A 26 -0.43 -1.82 -3.65
C VAL A 26 -0.79 -2.99 -4.56
N TYR A 27 -1.33 -2.72 -5.76
CA TYR A 27 -2.04 -3.72 -6.56
C TYR A 27 -1.27 -4.30 -7.74
N ALA A 28 -0.21 -3.63 -8.21
CA ALA A 28 0.57 -4.10 -9.36
C ALA A 28 1.85 -4.81 -8.90
N SER A 29 2.95 -4.07 -8.78
CA SER A 29 4.20 -4.53 -8.19
C SER A 29 5.11 -3.33 -7.89
N ASP A 30 6.08 -3.52 -7.00
CA ASP A 30 7.14 -2.54 -6.74
C ASP A 30 7.88 -2.14 -8.03
N ALA A 31 8.00 -3.06 -8.99
CA ALA A 31 8.64 -2.82 -10.29
C ALA A 31 7.81 -1.91 -11.16
N GLU A 32 6.53 -2.21 -11.34
CA GLU A 32 5.64 -1.38 -12.15
C GLU A 32 5.45 0.01 -11.55
N PHE A 33 5.27 0.10 -10.23
CA PHE A 33 5.22 1.38 -9.53
C PHE A 33 6.48 2.21 -9.80
N ALA A 34 7.66 1.62 -9.65
CA ALA A 34 8.92 2.35 -9.84
C ALA A 34 9.11 2.81 -11.28
N GLN A 35 8.61 2.06 -12.27
CA GLN A 35 8.63 2.49 -13.67
C GLN A 35 7.72 3.70 -13.92
N VAL A 36 6.50 3.69 -13.34
CA VAL A 36 5.56 4.82 -13.44
C VAL A 36 6.15 6.06 -12.77
N VAL A 37 6.69 5.94 -11.57
CA VAL A 37 7.32 7.06 -10.85
C VAL A 37 8.56 7.57 -11.58
N ARG A 38 9.39 6.69 -12.15
CA ARG A 38 10.58 7.08 -12.92
C ARG A 38 10.24 8.01 -14.08
N ALA A 39 9.11 7.81 -14.73
CA ALA A 39 8.69 8.68 -15.83
C ALA A 39 8.41 10.13 -15.37
N GLU A 40 8.13 10.34 -14.09
CA GLU A 40 7.78 11.64 -13.51
C GLU A 40 8.86 12.19 -12.56
N LEU A 41 9.90 11.41 -12.23
CA LEU A 41 11.01 11.80 -11.37
C LEU A 41 12.33 11.72 -12.15
N PRO A 42 12.62 12.71 -13.01
CA PRO A 42 13.83 12.71 -13.82
C PRO A 42 15.06 12.72 -12.92
N GLY A 43 16.08 11.93 -13.28
CA GLY A 43 17.34 11.82 -12.54
C GLY A 43 17.38 10.71 -11.48
N LYS A 44 16.31 9.93 -11.31
CA LYS A 44 16.32 8.69 -10.50
C LYS A 44 16.01 7.48 -11.36
N THR A 45 16.76 6.40 -11.18
CA THR A 45 16.46 5.10 -11.79
C THR A 45 15.33 4.39 -11.06
N ALA A 46 14.69 3.42 -11.72
CA ALA A 46 13.65 2.61 -11.08
C ALA A 46 14.18 1.85 -9.85
N VAL A 47 15.44 1.40 -9.89
CA VAL A 47 16.08 0.70 -8.77
C VAL A 47 16.25 1.64 -7.57
N GLU A 48 16.76 2.86 -7.78
CA GLU A 48 16.89 3.85 -6.71
C GLU A 48 15.52 4.23 -6.11
N ILE A 49 14.48 4.34 -6.93
CA ILE A 49 13.11 4.62 -6.47
C ILE A 49 12.62 3.47 -5.58
N GLN A 50 12.78 2.21 -5.99
CA GLN A 50 12.39 1.06 -5.19
C GLN A 50 13.12 1.03 -3.85
N GLU A 51 14.42 1.26 -3.86
CA GLU A 51 15.24 1.27 -2.64
C GLU A 51 14.80 2.38 -1.69
N MET A 52 14.55 3.58 -2.19
CA MET A 52 14.10 4.70 -1.37
C MET A 52 12.70 4.45 -0.79
N VAL A 53 11.75 3.94 -1.59
CA VAL A 53 10.40 3.63 -1.11
C VAL A 53 10.43 2.51 -0.08
N ARG A 54 11.22 1.46 -0.30
CA ARG A 54 11.42 0.38 0.68
C ARG A 54 11.99 0.93 1.99
N SER A 55 12.99 1.81 1.91
CA SER A 55 13.55 2.48 3.09
C SER A 55 12.49 3.30 3.83
N LEU A 56 11.70 4.10 3.11
CA LEU A 56 10.61 4.90 3.68
C LEU A 56 9.55 4.02 4.37
N MET A 57 9.10 2.95 3.72
CA MET A 57 8.08 2.05 4.28
C MET A 57 8.59 1.30 5.52
N LEU A 58 9.86 0.86 5.52
CA LEU A 58 10.48 0.24 6.70
C LEU A 58 10.53 1.21 7.88
N GLN A 59 11.01 2.43 7.66
CA GLN A 59 11.06 3.45 8.72
C GLN A 59 9.66 3.86 9.18
N PHE A 60 8.73 4.02 8.25
CA PHE A 60 7.35 4.35 8.54
C PHE A 60 6.68 3.26 9.39
N GLY A 61 6.94 1.97 9.12
CA GLY A 61 6.44 0.88 9.96
C GLY A 61 6.89 0.97 11.42
N LEU A 62 8.14 1.38 11.66
CA LEU A 62 8.67 1.63 13.01
C LEU A 62 8.04 2.85 13.66
N VAL A 63 7.82 3.91 12.89
CA VAL A 63 7.18 5.14 13.39
C VAL A 63 5.70 4.93 13.69
N LEU A 64 5.00 4.13 12.87
CA LEU A 64 3.58 3.81 13.06
C LEU A 64 3.34 3.09 14.40
N SER A 65 4.25 2.21 14.83
CA SER A 65 4.12 1.49 16.10
C SER A 65 4.30 2.41 17.32
N THR A 66 5.11 3.47 17.19
CA THR A 66 5.37 4.45 18.25
C THR A 66 4.45 5.68 18.18
N LYS A 67 3.69 5.84 17.08
CA LYS A 67 2.84 6.99 16.75
C LYS A 67 3.58 8.34 16.72
N ASN A 68 4.89 8.32 16.52
CA ASN A 68 5.72 9.53 16.53
C ASN A 68 6.03 10.04 15.11
N PHE A 69 5.01 10.56 14.43
CA PHE A 69 5.09 10.92 13.01
C PHE A 69 5.91 12.19 12.71
N ARG A 70 6.24 13.01 13.72
CA ARG A 70 6.92 14.30 13.55
C ARG A 70 8.44 14.24 13.70
N THR A 71 9.02 13.08 13.45
CA THR A 71 10.45 12.80 13.66
C THR A 71 11.33 13.09 12.45
N GLU A 72 10.77 13.09 11.23
CA GLU A 72 11.48 13.43 9.99
C GLU A 72 10.72 14.56 9.30
N VAL A 73 11.38 15.70 9.16
CA VAL A 73 10.83 16.91 8.56
C VAL A 73 11.66 17.35 7.37
N ILE A 74 10.97 17.78 6.30
CA ILE A 74 11.57 18.45 5.16
C ILE A 74 11.07 19.89 5.15
N ALA A 75 11.98 20.84 5.37
CA ALA A 75 11.71 22.26 5.26
C ALA A 75 11.96 22.74 3.82
N THR A 76 10.96 23.37 3.21
CA THR A 76 10.98 23.83 1.82
C THR A 76 10.13 25.09 1.70
N ASN A 77 10.69 26.18 1.19
CA ASN A 77 9.98 27.45 0.95
C ASN A 77 9.17 27.95 2.16
N GLY A 78 9.68 27.79 3.38
CA GLY A 78 9.00 28.20 4.61
C GLY A 78 7.90 27.24 5.11
N HIS A 79 7.68 26.12 4.42
CA HIS A 79 6.76 25.07 4.84
C HIS A 79 7.50 23.85 5.34
N GLU A 80 6.96 23.24 6.39
CA GLU A 80 7.43 21.97 6.93
C GLU A 80 6.55 20.83 6.45
N VAL A 81 7.17 19.80 5.88
CA VAL A 81 6.50 18.55 5.53
C VAL A 81 7.05 17.44 6.41
N TYR A 82 6.20 16.91 7.29
CA TYR A 82 6.53 15.75 8.12
C TYR A 82 6.35 14.47 7.29
N VAL A 83 7.46 13.80 6.98
CA VAL A 83 7.51 12.71 5.99
C VAL A 83 6.56 11.57 6.36
N TYR A 84 6.58 11.13 7.61
CA TYR A 84 5.76 10.00 8.05
C TYR A 84 4.30 10.37 8.27
N GLU A 85 4.00 11.62 8.63
CA GLU A 85 2.63 12.14 8.67
C GLU A 85 2.04 12.16 7.25
N HIS A 86 2.80 12.62 6.26
CA HIS A 86 2.39 12.61 4.86
C HIS A 86 2.12 11.19 4.32
N ILE A 87 2.96 10.22 4.68
CA ILE A 87 2.74 8.81 4.32
C ILE A 87 1.46 8.29 5.00
N TYR A 88 1.28 8.54 6.30
CA TYR A 88 0.10 8.13 7.04
C TYR A 88 -1.19 8.69 6.43
N GLU A 89 -1.21 9.99 6.14
CA GLU A 89 -2.33 10.66 5.48
C GLU A 89 -2.63 10.03 4.12
N SER A 90 -1.59 9.77 3.31
CA SER A 90 -1.73 9.14 1.99
C SER A 90 -2.38 7.76 2.09
N ILE A 91 -1.89 6.89 2.98
CA ILE A 91 -2.40 5.53 3.10
C ILE A 91 -3.76 5.48 3.81
N SER A 92 -4.09 6.46 4.66
CA SER A 92 -5.42 6.53 5.31
C SER A 92 -6.56 6.73 4.32
N GLN A 93 -6.26 7.17 3.09
CA GLN A 93 -7.24 7.30 2.02
C GLN A 93 -7.61 5.97 1.37
N LEU A 94 -6.81 4.91 1.56
CA LEU A 94 -7.12 3.57 1.08
C LEU A 94 -8.41 3.05 1.72
N LEU A 95 -9.29 2.46 0.91
CA LEU A 95 -10.56 1.93 1.38
C LEU A 95 -10.37 0.83 2.43
N GLU A 96 -9.30 0.06 2.28
CA GLU A 96 -8.86 -0.99 3.19
C GLU A 96 -8.54 -0.42 4.58
N ASN A 97 -7.88 0.75 4.61
CA ASN A 97 -7.47 1.43 5.83
C ASN A 97 -8.62 2.17 6.51
N ARG A 98 -9.65 2.57 5.76
CA ARG A 98 -10.88 3.15 6.31
C ARG A 98 -11.78 2.13 7.00
N SER A 99 -11.64 0.84 6.67
CA SER A 99 -12.62 -0.19 7.06
C SER A 99 -12.09 -1.23 8.05
N GLY A 100 -10.76 -1.42 8.18
CA GLY A 100 -10.18 -2.56 8.90
C GLY A 100 -8.88 -2.29 9.64
N GLY A 101 -8.69 -1.06 10.10
CA GLY A 101 -7.42 -0.60 10.69
C GLY A 101 -6.33 -0.39 9.64
N VAL A 102 -5.20 0.16 10.07
CA VAL A 102 -4.14 0.56 9.13
C VAL A 102 -3.39 -0.66 8.61
N TRP A 103 -3.28 -0.71 7.30
CA TRP A 103 -2.37 -1.55 6.54
C TRP A 103 -1.20 -0.70 6.08
N LEU A 104 0.00 -1.21 6.31
CA LEU A 104 1.16 -0.73 5.56
C LEU A 104 1.00 -1.19 4.10
N PRO A 105 1.37 -0.35 3.11
CA PRO A 105 1.26 -0.71 1.71
C PRO A 105 1.96 -2.04 1.35
N ASP A 106 3.19 -2.27 1.84
CA ASP A 106 3.92 -3.54 1.65
C ASP A 106 3.24 -4.73 2.34
N GLU A 107 2.60 -4.47 3.47
CA GLU A 107 1.86 -5.50 4.19
C GLU A 107 0.63 -5.93 3.39
N LEU A 108 -0.14 -4.96 2.89
CA LEU A 108 -1.33 -5.21 2.07
C LEU A 108 -0.98 -5.90 0.76
N SER A 109 0.01 -5.39 0.02
CA SER A 109 0.46 -5.98 -1.25
C SER A 109 0.87 -7.45 -1.07
N ARG A 110 1.75 -7.74 -0.08
CA ARG A 110 2.18 -9.12 0.21
C ARG A 110 1.03 -10.00 0.68
N PHE A 111 0.09 -9.46 1.45
CA PHE A 111 -1.08 -10.20 1.89
C PHE A 111 -1.95 -10.63 0.71
N LEU A 112 -2.25 -9.70 -0.21
CA LEU A 112 -3.04 -9.98 -1.41
C LEU A 112 -2.34 -11.01 -2.32
N GLN A 113 -1.03 -10.89 -2.50
CA GLN A 113 -0.23 -11.86 -3.25
C GLN A 113 -0.32 -13.26 -2.64
N LYS A 114 -0.13 -13.39 -1.31
CA LYS A 114 -0.26 -14.67 -0.61
C LYS A 114 -1.69 -15.22 -0.69
N ALA A 115 -2.70 -14.37 -0.52
CA ALA A 115 -4.11 -14.76 -0.61
C ALA A 115 -4.41 -15.38 -1.98
N LYS A 116 -3.93 -14.76 -3.07
CA LYS A 116 -4.01 -15.30 -4.43
C LYS A 116 -3.26 -16.63 -4.56
N GLN A 117 -2.01 -16.67 -4.10
CA GLN A 117 -1.13 -17.83 -4.22
C GLN A 117 -1.71 -19.08 -3.53
N TYR A 118 -2.30 -18.90 -2.34
CA TYR A 118 -2.80 -19.99 -1.52
C TYR A 118 -4.32 -20.19 -1.62
N ARG A 119 -5.01 -19.54 -2.57
CA ARG A 119 -6.47 -19.52 -2.68
C ARG A 119 -7.12 -20.91 -2.58
N GLU A 120 -6.52 -21.93 -3.20
CA GLU A 120 -7.03 -23.30 -3.24
C GLU A 120 -7.07 -23.95 -1.85
N LEU A 121 -6.20 -23.50 -0.93
CA LEU A 121 -6.20 -23.95 0.45
C LEU A 121 -7.40 -23.41 1.23
N PHE A 122 -7.99 -22.29 0.84
CA PHE A 122 -9.12 -21.70 1.58
C PHE A 122 -10.31 -22.65 1.62
N SER A 123 -10.64 -23.27 0.48
CA SER A 123 -11.74 -24.25 0.37
C SER A 123 -11.41 -25.60 0.98
N ARG A 124 -10.12 -25.97 1.06
CA ARG A 124 -9.67 -27.27 1.58
C ARG A 124 -9.47 -27.26 3.10
N SER A 125 -8.83 -26.22 3.62
CA SER A 125 -8.57 -26.01 5.04
C SER A 125 -8.27 -24.53 5.30
N GLN A 126 -9.24 -23.83 5.88
CA GLN A 126 -9.05 -22.44 6.27
C GLN A 126 -7.92 -22.27 7.29
N GLU A 127 -7.71 -23.24 8.18
CA GLU A 127 -6.62 -23.19 9.15
C GLU A 127 -5.24 -23.15 8.46
N VAL A 128 -5.01 -24.07 7.50
CA VAL A 128 -3.76 -24.10 6.74
C VAL A 128 -3.63 -22.85 5.87
N TYR A 129 -4.71 -22.40 5.25
CA TYR A 129 -4.72 -21.15 4.49
C TYR A 129 -4.27 -19.97 5.35
N PHE A 130 -4.89 -19.74 6.51
CA PHE A 130 -4.57 -18.61 7.36
C PHE A 130 -3.18 -18.70 8.02
N LYS A 131 -2.64 -19.92 8.23
CA LYS A 131 -1.22 -20.10 8.58
C LYS A 131 -0.28 -19.68 7.45
N ARG A 132 -0.64 -19.90 6.18
CA ARG A 132 0.18 -19.50 5.01
C ARG A 132 0.12 -18.01 4.70
N VAL A 133 -1.07 -17.40 4.82
CA VAL A 133 -1.28 -15.97 4.53
C VAL A 133 -1.00 -15.06 5.73
N GLN A 134 -0.59 -15.60 6.87
CA GLN A 134 -0.33 -14.85 8.09
C GLN A 134 0.58 -13.65 7.84
N LEU A 135 0.19 -12.52 8.44
CA LEU A 135 0.92 -11.27 8.43
C LEU A 135 2.08 -11.35 9.43
N TRP A 136 3.24 -10.82 9.04
CA TRP A 136 4.41 -10.83 9.92
C TRP A 136 4.14 -10.06 11.21
N GLY A 137 4.46 -10.66 12.36
CA GLY A 137 4.25 -10.04 13.67
C GLY A 137 2.78 -9.99 14.13
N LYS A 138 1.84 -10.60 13.38
CA LYS A 138 0.41 -10.65 13.74
C LYS A 138 -0.04 -12.08 13.94
N SER A 139 -1.07 -12.26 14.76
CA SER A 139 -1.66 -13.58 14.97
C SER A 139 -2.44 -14.06 13.73
N VAL A 140 -2.67 -15.37 13.66
CA VAL A 140 -3.59 -15.97 12.68
C VAL A 140 -5.00 -15.38 12.82
N ALA A 141 -5.46 -15.15 14.07
CA ALA A 141 -6.76 -14.55 14.34
C ALA A 141 -6.86 -13.11 13.79
N GLU A 142 -5.82 -12.30 13.98
CA GLU A 142 -5.76 -10.94 13.42
C GLU A 142 -5.73 -10.96 11.89
N SER A 143 -4.93 -11.85 11.30
CA SER A 143 -4.87 -12.03 9.84
C SER A 143 -6.23 -12.46 9.28
N LYS A 144 -6.95 -13.32 9.99
CA LYS A 144 -8.31 -13.76 9.65
C LYS A 144 -9.32 -12.61 9.73
N SER A 145 -9.28 -11.82 10.80
CA SER A 145 -10.12 -10.63 10.95
C SER A 145 -9.92 -9.65 9.78
N LYS A 146 -8.66 -9.29 9.53
CA LYS A 146 -8.24 -8.42 8.42
C LYS A 146 -8.69 -8.94 7.05
N PHE A 147 -8.57 -10.25 6.80
CA PHE A 147 -9.05 -10.87 5.56
C PHE A 147 -10.56 -10.66 5.36
N TYR A 148 -11.37 -10.93 6.39
CA TYR A 148 -12.83 -10.81 6.26
C TYR A 148 -13.27 -9.36 6.07
N THR A 149 -12.59 -8.40 6.68
CA THR A 149 -12.83 -6.98 6.42
C THR A 149 -12.59 -6.61 4.95
N LEU A 150 -11.49 -7.10 4.35
CA LEU A 150 -11.22 -6.91 2.92
C LEU A 150 -12.28 -7.58 2.05
N ARG A 151 -12.72 -8.79 2.42
CA ARG A 151 -13.79 -9.51 1.71
C ARG A 151 -15.12 -8.77 1.76
N GLU A 152 -15.49 -8.21 2.91
CA GLU A 152 -16.72 -7.42 3.04
C GLU A 152 -16.68 -6.14 2.21
N LEU A 153 -15.54 -5.44 2.24
CA LEU A 153 -15.30 -4.28 1.38
C LEU A 153 -15.47 -4.66 -0.09
N TYR A 154 -14.85 -5.76 -0.53
CA TYR A 154 -15.00 -6.28 -1.88
C TYR A 154 -16.47 -6.54 -2.26
N ILE A 155 -17.22 -7.26 -1.42
CA ILE A 155 -18.62 -7.58 -1.68
C ILE A 155 -19.45 -6.29 -1.81
N ARG A 156 -19.17 -5.29 -0.96
CA ARG A 156 -19.83 -3.98 -0.99
C ARG A 156 -19.54 -3.24 -2.31
N GLU A 157 -18.29 -3.14 -2.73
CA GLU A 157 -17.91 -2.45 -3.96
C GLU A 157 -18.39 -3.17 -5.22
N LYS A 158 -18.37 -4.51 -5.23
CA LYS A 158 -18.95 -5.31 -6.32
C LYS A 158 -20.46 -5.09 -6.45
N ARG A 159 -21.17 -4.96 -5.33
CA ARG A 159 -22.60 -4.64 -5.33
C ARG A 159 -22.84 -3.22 -5.87
N ARG A 160 -22.06 -2.22 -5.43
CA ARG A 160 -22.16 -0.84 -5.95
C ARG A 160 -21.97 -0.79 -7.46
N SER A 161 -20.91 -1.43 -7.96
CA SER A 161 -20.58 -1.46 -9.40
C SER A 161 -21.69 -2.09 -10.25
N ARG A 162 -22.40 -3.10 -9.73
CA ARG A 162 -23.56 -3.73 -10.39
C ARG A 162 -24.82 -2.85 -10.41
N HIS A 163 -24.95 -1.91 -9.48
CA HIS A 163 -26.06 -0.94 -9.47
C HIS A 163 -25.74 0.31 -10.31
N SER A 164 -24.46 0.57 -10.59
CA SER A 164 -24.01 1.72 -11.40
C SER A 164 -23.79 1.41 -12.88
N THR A 165 -24.08 0.19 -13.35
CA THR A 165 -23.87 -0.18 -14.77
C THR A 165 -25.03 0.30 -15.65
N SER A 166 -25.05 1.61 -15.87
CA SER A 166 -25.44 2.24 -17.13
C SER A 166 -24.28 3.16 -17.52
N THR A 167 -23.50 2.72 -18.51
CA THR A 167 -22.41 3.40 -19.21
C THR A 167 -21.02 3.51 -18.54
N VAL A 168 -20.04 3.16 -19.39
CA VAL A 168 -18.60 3.47 -19.41
C VAL A 168 -17.65 2.46 -18.75
N THR A 169 -16.82 1.91 -19.64
CA THR A 169 -15.63 1.08 -19.48
C THR A 169 -14.64 1.66 -18.46
N ASP A 170 -14.42 0.95 -17.35
CA ASP A 170 -13.32 1.24 -16.44
C ASP A 170 -12.48 -0.03 -16.20
N LYS A 171 -11.22 0.05 -16.66
CA LYS A 171 -10.21 -1.02 -16.52
C LYS A 171 -9.71 -1.16 -15.08
N SER A 172 -10.20 -0.35 -14.14
CA SER A 172 -10.00 -0.52 -12.70
C SER A 172 -10.66 -1.80 -12.14
N VAL A 173 -11.60 -2.40 -12.89
CA VAL A 173 -12.36 -3.59 -12.48
C VAL A 173 -11.53 -4.89 -12.62
N ASP A 174 -10.42 -4.89 -13.36
CA ASP A 174 -9.65 -6.13 -13.60
C ASP A 174 -8.78 -6.57 -12.40
N VAL A 175 -8.57 -5.71 -11.41
CA VAL A 175 -7.88 -6.07 -10.14
C VAL A 175 -8.79 -6.92 -9.22
N VAL A 176 -10.09 -6.97 -9.51
CA VAL A 176 -11.19 -7.49 -8.67
C VAL A 176 -11.44 -9.00 -8.89
N VAL A 177 -10.48 -9.71 -9.50
CA VAL A 177 -10.47 -11.18 -9.71
C VAL A 177 -9.67 -11.92 -8.60
N LEU A 178 -9.22 -11.21 -7.56
CA LEU A 178 -8.23 -11.71 -6.60
C LEU A 178 -8.75 -12.24 -5.26
N LEU A 179 -10.07 -12.41 -5.09
CA LEU A 179 -10.67 -13.13 -3.96
C LEU A 179 -11.71 -14.15 -4.43
#